data_AF-A0A7C2ASC3-F1
#
_entry.id   AF-A0A7C2ASC3-F1
#
_cell.length_a   1.000
_cell.length_b   1.000
_cell.length_c   1.000
_cell.angle_alpha   90.00
_cell.angle_beta   90.00
_cell.angle_gamma   90.00
#
_symmetry.space_group_name_H-M   'P 1'
#
loop_
_entity.id
_entity.type
_entity.pdbx_description
1 polymer ?
#
loop_
_entity_poly.entity_id
_entity_poly.type
_entity_poly.pdbx_seq_one_letter_code
_entity_poly.pdbx_strand_id
1 'polypeptide(L)'
;AEFTILTPYPGTPLFYRLERERRILTYDWSRYTEKGNVVFQPKNMTPSQLLEGTNKATREVGSLSGFMKRVLYDRHFFIRNITQLLR
;
A
#
# COMPACT_ATOMS: atom_id res chain seq x y z
N ALA A 1 8.44 -3.30 3.40
CA ALA A 1 7.14 -3.78 2.91
C ALA A 1 6.57 -2.74 1.95
N GLU A 2 5.75 -3.16 1.01
CA GLU A 2 5.20 -2.29 -0.04
C GLU A 2 3.68 -2.40 -0.10
N PHE A 3 3.02 -1.32 -0.54
CA PHE A 3 1.58 -1.32 -0.82
C PHE A 3 1.35 -1.22 -2.33
N THR A 4 0.40 -2.00 -2.84
CA THR A 4 0.02 -2.01 -4.25
C THR A 4 -1.38 -1.43 -4.44
N ILE A 5 -1.65 -0.92 -5.64
CA ILE A 5 -2.99 -0.49 -6.04
C ILE A 5 -3.77 -1.73 -6.49
N LEU A 6 -5.04 -1.82 -6.07
CA LEU A 6 -5.94 -2.89 -6.49
C LEU A 6 -6.33 -2.69 -7.96
N THR A 7 -5.50 -3.22 -8.86
CA THR A 7 -5.65 -3.07 -10.31
C THR A 7 -6.69 -4.07 -10.86
N PRO A 8 -7.74 -3.59 -11.53
CA PRO A 8 -8.78 -4.46 -12.08
C PRO A 8 -8.34 -5.11 -13.40
N TYR A 9 -7.61 -6.21 -13.37
CA TYR A 9 -7.17 -6.87 -14.60
C TYR A 9 -8.34 -7.35 -15.48
N PRO A 10 -8.28 -7.22 -16.82
CA PRO A 10 -9.31 -7.71 -17.72
C PRO A 10 -9.61 -9.20 -17.49
N GLY A 11 -10.89 -9.56 -17.60
CA GLY A 11 -11.34 -10.93 -17.32
C GLY A 11 -11.60 -11.23 -15.83
N THR A 12 -11.22 -10.33 -14.91
CA THR A 12 -11.48 -10.55 -13.48
C THR A 12 -12.88 -10.08 -13.06
N PRO A 13 -13.47 -10.68 -12.01
CA PRO A 13 -14.74 -10.19 -11.46
C PRO A 13 -14.70 -8.71 -11.04
N LEU A 14 -13.54 -8.24 -10.58
CA LEU A 14 -13.34 -6.85 -10.23
C LEU A 14 -13.43 -5.92 -11.45
N PHE A 15 -12.79 -6.29 -12.57
CA PHE A 15 -12.87 -5.54 -13.81
C PHE A 15 -14.31 -5.44 -14.30
N TYR A 16 -15.02 -6.57 -14.42
CA TYR A 16 -16.40 -6.56 -14.88
C TYR A 16 -17.33 -5.76 -13.96
N ARG A 17 -17.10 -5.79 -12.64
CA ARG A 17 -17.85 -4.94 -11.71
C ARG A 17 -17.60 -3.46 -12.00
N LEU A 18 -16.34 -3.04 -12.08
CA LEU A 18 -16.00 -1.63 -12.28
C LEU A 18 -16.38 -1.13 -13.68
N GLU A 19 -16.33 -1.99 -14.70
CA GLU A 19 -16.81 -1.70 -16.05
C GLU A 19 -18.32 -1.43 -16.06
N ARG A 20 -19.13 -2.31 -15.43
CA ARG A 20 -20.58 -2.10 -15.27
C ARG A 20 -20.91 -0.83 -14.49
N GLU A 21 -20.09 -0.50 -13.48
CA GLU A 21 -20.20 0.74 -12.72
C GLU A 21 -19.70 1.98 -13.50
N ARG A 22 -19.18 1.82 -14.72
CA ARG A 22 -18.55 2.87 -15.54
C ARG A 22 -17.40 3.59 -14.85
N ARG A 23 -16.60 2.82 -14.11
CA ARG A 23 -15.47 3.31 -13.31
C ARG A 23 -14.11 2.94 -13.90
N ILE A 24 -14.02 2.27 -15.05
CA ILE A 24 -12.75 2.06 -15.76
C ILE A 24 -12.36 3.39 -16.45
N LEU A 25 -11.14 3.87 -16.21
CA LEU A 25 -10.64 5.14 -16.75
C LEU A 25 -9.91 4.98 -18.10
N THR A 26 -9.37 3.79 -18.36
CA THR A 26 -8.62 3.50 -19.58
C THR A 26 -8.61 2.00 -19.87
N TYR A 27 -8.60 1.62 -21.14
CA TYR A 27 -8.40 0.24 -21.60
C TYR A 27 -7.00 0.02 -22.17
N ASP A 28 -6.09 0.99 -22.00
CA ASP A 28 -4.68 0.82 -22.33
C ASP A 28 -4.04 -0.12 -21.30
N TRP A 29 -3.89 -1.38 -21.70
CA TRP A 29 -3.36 -2.46 -20.86
C TRP A 29 -1.94 -2.23 -20.38
N SER A 30 -1.14 -1.41 -21.08
CA SER A 30 0.22 -1.06 -20.64
C SER A 30 0.23 -0.32 -19.30
N ARG A 31 -0.91 0.28 -18.91
CA ARG A 31 -1.09 1.01 -17.66
C ARG A 31 -1.60 0.14 -16.51
N TYR A 32 -1.93 -1.12 -16.75
CA TYR A 32 -2.45 -2.05 -15.74
C TYR A 32 -1.29 -2.63 -14.93
N THR A 33 -0.63 -1.77 -14.17
CA THR A 33 0.49 -2.09 -13.31
C THR A 33 0.07 -2.02 -11.85
N GLU A 34 0.73 -2.77 -10.98
CA GLU A 34 0.45 -2.74 -9.53
C GLU A 34 0.90 -1.43 -8.86
N LYS A 35 1.78 -0.69 -9.54
CA LYS A 35 2.40 0.56 -9.09
C LYS A 35 2.20 1.67 -10.11
N GLY A 36 2.08 2.90 -9.63
CA GLY A 36 2.19 4.11 -10.45
C GLY A 36 0.96 4.49 -11.28
N ASN A 37 0.03 3.55 -11.51
CA ASN A 37 -1.17 3.81 -12.30
C ASN A 37 -2.44 3.49 -11.52
N VAL A 38 -3.41 4.40 -11.61
CA VAL A 38 -4.78 4.15 -11.18
C VAL A 38 -5.65 4.15 -12.43
N VAL A 39 -6.08 2.96 -12.85
CA VAL A 39 -6.85 2.75 -14.09
C VAL A 39 -8.37 2.73 -13.87
N PHE A 40 -8.81 3.06 -12.65
CA PHE A 40 -10.23 3.10 -12.30
C PHE A 40 -10.55 4.29 -11.38
N GLN A 41 -11.79 4.77 -11.39
CA GLN A 41 -12.29 5.83 -10.52
C GLN A 41 -12.64 5.25 -9.14
N PRO A 42 -11.96 5.62 -8.03
CA PRO A 42 -12.38 5.21 -6.68
C PRO A 42 -13.70 5.87 -6.25
N LYS A 43 -14.42 5.28 -5.28
CA LYS A 43 -15.75 5.80 -4.84
C LYS A 43 -15.65 7.10 -4.02
N ASN A 44 -14.64 7.17 -3.15
CA ASN A 44 -14.55 8.20 -2.10
C ASN A 44 -13.30 9.07 -2.21
N MET A 45 -12.54 8.95 -3.29
CA MET A 45 -11.30 9.70 -3.52
C MET A 45 -11.01 9.81 -5.01
N THR A 46 -10.18 10.77 -5.38
CA THR A 46 -9.68 10.89 -6.75
C THR A 46 -8.62 9.80 -7.03
N PRO A 47 -8.38 9.46 -8.31
CA PRO A 47 -7.26 8.59 -8.68
C PRO A 47 -5.90 9.09 -8.17
N SER A 48 -5.67 10.40 -8.16
CA SER A 48 -4.45 11.00 -7.63
C SER A 48 -4.30 10.82 -6.12
N GLN A 49 -5.38 10.99 -5.35
CA GLN A 49 -5.38 10.75 -3.90
C GLN A 49 -5.05 9.30 -3.57
N LEU A 50 -5.60 8.33 -4.33
CA LEU A 50 -5.27 6.91 -4.15
C LEU A 50 -3.77 6.64 -4.39
N LEU A 51 -3.22 7.18 -5.49
CA LEU A 51 -1.81 7.02 -5.82
C LEU A 51 -0.89 7.64 -4.77
N GLU A 52 -1.18 8.88 -4.36
CA GLU A 52 -0.40 9.60 -3.36
C GLU A 52 -0.44 8.90 -2.00
N GLY A 53 -1.62 8.46 -1.56
CA GLY A 53 -1.80 7.71 -0.31
C GLY A 53 -1.02 6.39 -0.30
N THR A 54 -1.04 5.66 -1.41
CA THR A 54 -0.29 4.40 -1.56
C THR A 54 1.22 4.63 -1.47
N ASN A 55 1.71 5.68 -2.14
CA ASN A 55 3.12 6.09 -2.09
C ASN A 55 3.53 6.52 -0.68
N LYS A 56 2.68 7.28 0.02
CA LYS A 56 2.91 7.71 1.40
C LYS A 56 2.99 6.52 2.35
N ALA A 57 2.03 5.61 2.29
CA ALA A 57 2.01 4.41 3.13
C ALA A 57 3.27 3.54 2.93
N THR A 58 3.69 3.37 1.68
CA THR A 58 4.93 2.62 1.35
C THR A 58 6.17 3.30 1.95
N ARG A 59 6.29 4.62 1.85
CA ARG A 59 7.39 5.37 2.47
C ARG A 59 7.40 5.25 4.00
N GLU A 60 6.26 5.38 4.64
CA GLU A 60 6.15 5.30 6.11
C GLU A 60 6.57 3.92 6.63
N VAL A 61 6.11 2.85 5.98
CA VAL A 61 6.46 1.48 6.38
C VAL A 61 7.90 1.12 6.01
N GLY A 62 8.43 1.66 4.92
CA GLY A 62 9.84 1.48 4.53
C GLY A 62 10.84 2.32 5.35
N SER A 63 10.37 3.33 6.10
CA SER A 63 11.26 4.23 6.83
C SER A 63 11.92 3.58 8.06
N LEU A 64 13.24 3.73 8.17
CA LEU A 64 14.03 3.34 9.35
C LEU A 64 13.53 4.01 10.63
N SER A 65 13.03 5.24 10.56
CA SER A 65 12.43 5.94 11.71
C SER A 65 11.16 5.25 12.21
N GLY A 66 10.31 4.73 11.31
CA GLY A 66 9.13 3.95 11.65
C GLY A 66 9.47 2.58 12.24
N PHE A 67 10.59 1.97 11.83
CA PHE A 67 11.14 0.77 12.44
C PHE A 67 11.71 1.05 13.83
N MET A 68 12.59 2.05 13.96
CA MET A 68 13.25 2.40 15.23
C MET A 68 12.24 2.87 16.29
N LYS A 69 11.18 3.60 15.91
CA LYS A 69 10.09 3.94 16.84
C LYS A 69 9.40 2.68 17.38
N ARG A 70 9.18 1.65 16.55
CA ARG A 70 8.57 0.38 16.99
C ARG A 70 9.49 -0.38 17.94
N VAL A 71 10.80 -0.41 17.64
CA VAL A 71 11.79 -1.08 18.50
C VAL A 71 11.98 -0.35 19.84
N LEU A 72 12.06 0.98 19.83
CA LEU A 72 12.33 1.78 21.05
C LEU A 72 11.11 1.89 21.99
N TYR A 73 9.88 1.79 21.47
CA TYR A 73 8.67 1.81 22.31
C TYR A 73 8.30 0.43 22.89
N ASP A 74 8.94 -0.64 22.42
CA ASP A 74 8.79 -1.96 23.00
C ASP A 74 9.63 -2.10 24.28
N ARG A 75 8.99 -1.87 25.43
CA ARG A 75 9.61 -2.04 26.77
C ARG A 75 10.14 -3.46 27.00
N HIS A 76 9.59 -4.48 26.31
CA HIS A 76 10.04 -5.87 26.47
C HIS A 76 11.35 -6.17 25.74
N PHE A 77 11.65 -5.49 24.62
CA PHE A 77 12.89 -5.68 23.89
C PHE A 77 14.12 -5.32 24.75
N PHE A 78 14.04 -4.23 25.53
CA PHE A 78 15.11 -3.81 26.43
C PHE A 78 15.28 -4.73 27.65
N ILE A 79 14.18 -5.19 28.25
CA ILE A 79 14.22 -6.03 29.47
C ILE A 79 14.77 -7.43 29.18
N ARG A 80 14.43 -8.04 28.03
CA ARG A 80 14.92 -9.39 27.66
C ARG A 80 16.40 -9.45 27.30
N ASN A 81 16.95 -8.40 26.68
CA ASN A 81 18.33 -8.43 26.20
C ASN A 81 19.36 -8.05 27.29
N ILE A 82 19.00 -7.18 28.25
CA ILE A 82 19.88 -6.86 29.39
C ILE A 82 20.07 -8.06 30.34
N THR A 83 19.03 -8.87 30.55
CA THR A 83 19.13 -10.06 31.41
C THR A 83 20.03 -11.16 30.83
N GLN A 84 20.26 -11.17 29.51
CA GLN A 84 21.22 -12.08 28.87
C GLN A 84 22.66 -11.55 28.86
N LEU A 85 22.86 -10.24 29.00
CA LEU A 85 24.18 -9.60 29.04
C LEU A 85 24.82 -9.57 30.44
N LEU A 86 24.03 -9.85 31.48
CA LEU A 86 24.47 -9.90 32.89
C LEU A 86 24.60 -11.34 33.43
N ARG A 87 24.64 -12.34 32.54
CA ARG A 87 25.08 -13.71 32.80
C ARG A 87 26.37 -13.97 32.04
#